data_AF-A0A831WMH0-F1
#
_entry.id   AF-A0A831WMH0-F1
#
_cell.length_a   1.000
_cell.length_b   1.000
_cell.length_c   1.000
_cell.angle_alpha   90.00
_cell.angle_beta   90.00
_cell.angle_gamma   90.00
#
_symmetry.space_group_name_H-M   'P 1'
#
loop_
_entity.id
_entity.type
_entity.pdbx_description
1 polymer ?
#
loop_
_entity_poly.entity_id
_entity_poly.type
_entity_poly.pdbx_seq_one_letter_code
_entity_poly.pdbx_strand_id
1 'polypeptide(L)'
;MDGYIFYKNSRWQNQTLEQVKDKTKRIIENAYKNGIKYFTILFHDRYFSSSFQSCKNWYIWTIDYLKNSGFEFTSYRDAIKELEKGV
;
A
#
# COMPACT_ATOMS: atom_id res chain seq x y z
N MET A 1 5.95 -7.96 -3.75
CA MET A 1 6.10 -6.49 -3.68
C MET A 1 4.83 -5.85 -4.18
N ASP A 2 4.35 -4.81 -3.52
CA ASP A 2 3.04 -4.24 -3.82
C ASP A 2 3.00 -3.43 -5.12
N GLY A 3 4.15 -3.15 -5.74
CA GLY A 3 4.23 -2.73 -7.14
C GLY A 3 3.58 -3.70 -8.12
N TYR A 4 3.35 -4.97 -7.73
CA TYR A 4 2.60 -5.95 -8.53
C TYR A 4 1.12 -5.56 -8.74
N ILE A 5 0.60 -4.59 -7.99
CA ILE A 5 -0.77 -4.08 -8.16
C ILE A 5 -1.06 -3.59 -9.59
N PHE A 6 -0.01 -3.21 -10.33
CA PHE A 6 -0.05 -2.79 -11.74
C PHE A 6 -0.19 -3.94 -12.77
N TYR A 7 -0.10 -5.20 -12.32
CA TYR A 7 0.01 -6.39 -13.16
C TYR A 7 -1.12 -7.36 -12.82
N LYS A 8 -2.30 -7.14 -13.41
CA LYS A 8 -3.46 -8.01 -13.21
C LYS A 8 -3.36 -9.21 -14.16
N ASN A 9 -2.90 -10.35 -13.63
CA ASN A 9 -2.74 -11.62 -14.35
C ASN A 9 -1.98 -11.45 -15.68
N SER A 10 -0.97 -10.58 -15.69
CA SER A 10 -0.24 -10.19 -16.88
C SER A 10 1.25 -10.09 -16.58
N ARG A 11 2.06 -10.49 -17.56
CA ARG A 11 3.51 -10.30 -17.53
C ARG A 11 3.91 -8.83 -17.61
N TRP A 12 3.13 -8.04 -18.35
CA TRP A 12 3.35 -6.62 -18.58
C TRP A 12 2.36 -5.77 -17.79
N GLN A 13 2.75 -4.55 -17.46
CA GLN A 13 1.85 -3.60 -16.79
C GLN A 13 0.61 -3.41 -17.65
N ASN A 14 -0.55 -3.71 -17.09
CA ASN A 14 -1.83 -3.62 -17.78
C ASN A 14 -2.86 -2.82 -16.99
N GLN A 15 -2.45 -2.18 -15.89
CA GLN A 15 -3.30 -1.29 -15.10
C GLN A 15 -2.79 0.15 -15.17
N THR A 16 -3.70 1.10 -15.20
CA THR A 16 -3.40 2.54 -15.12
C THR A 16 -3.18 2.96 -13.66
N LEU A 17 -2.58 4.13 -13.46
CA LEU A 17 -2.42 4.70 -12.13
C LEU A 17 -3.77 4.85 -11.42
N GLU A 18 -4.80 5.39 -12.08
CA GLU A 18 -6.13 5.57 -11.48
C GLU A 18 -6.80 4.24 -11.10
N GLN A 19 -6.70 3.21 -11.95
CA GLN A 19 -7.21 1.87 -11.61
C GLN A 19 -6.53 1.30 -10.37
N VAL A 20 -5.21 1.50 -10.25
CA VAL A 20 -4.45 1.06 -9.10
C VAL A 20 -4.81 1.85 -7.84
N LYS A 21 -5.03 3.17 -7.94
CA LYS A 21 -5.52 4.00 -6.82
C LYS A 21 -6.87 3.50 -6.31
N ASP A 22 -7.83 3.28 -7.21
CA ASP A 22 -9.15 2.77 -6.84
C ASP A 22 -9.08 1.38 -6.21
N LYS A 23 -8.22 0.50 -6.75
CA LYS A 23 -7.98 -0.82 -6.15
C LYS A 23 -7.35 -0.70 -4.76
N THR A 24 -6.41 0.22 -4.57
CA THR A 24 -5.76 0.48 -3.27
C THR A 24 -6.80 0.90 -2.23
N LYS A 25 -7.68 1.87 -2.57
CA LYS A 25 -8.78 2.30 -1.69
C LYS A 25 -9.68 1.13 -1.30
N ARG A 26 -10.11 0.31 -2.26
CA ARG A 26 -10.95 -0.87 -1.98
C ARG A 26 -10.29 -1.88 -1.06
N ILE A 27 -8.98 -2.13 -1.23
CA ILE A 27 -8.23 -3.04 -0.34
C ILE A 27 -8.25 -2.50 1.09
N ILE A 28 -7.99 -1.21 1.27
CA ILE A 28 -7.99 -0.54 2.58
C ILE A 28 -9.39 -0.56 3.20
N GLU A 29 -10.43 -0.21 2.45
CA GLU A 29 -11.82 -0.28 2.91
C GLU A 29 -12.22 -1.70 3.35
N ASN A 30 -11.80 -2.72 2.59
CA ASN A 30 -12.05 -4.11 2.96
C ASN A 30 -11.28 -4.50 4.21
N ALA A 31 -10.03 -4.05 4.38
CA ALA A 31 -9.25 -4.30 5.59
C ALA A 31 -9.97 -3.74 6.84
N TYR A 32 -10.51 -2.51 6.75
CA TYR A 32 -11.34 -1.94 7.81
C TYR A 32 -12.58 -2.78 8.13
N LYS A 33 -13.34 -3.19 7.10
CA LYS A 33 -14.54 -4.02 7.29
C LYS A 33 -14.23 -5.36 7.96
N ASN A 34 -13.03 -5.90 7.76
CA ASN A 34 -12.57 -7.14 8.36
C ASN A 34 -11.87 -6.94 9.72
N GLY A 35 -11.87 -5.73 10.29
CA GLY A 35 -11.24 -5.45 11.58
C GLY A 35 -9.71 -5.60 11.58
N ILE A 36 -9.07 -5.48 10.41
CA ILE A 36 -7.61 -5.58 10.29
C ILE A 36 -6.98 -4.31 10.85
N LYS A 37 -6.20 -4.44 11.93
CA LYS A 37 -5.59 -3.31 12.65
C LYS A 37 -4.36 -2.72 11.97
N TYR A 38 -3.57 -3.55 11.29
CA TYR A 38 -2.34 -3.13 10.61
C TYR A 38 -2.34 -3.61 9.17
N PHE A 39 -1.88 -2.76 8.28
CA PHE A 39 -1.52 -3.13 6.92
C PHE A 39 -0.07 -2.75 6.67
N THR A 40 0.58 -3.43 5.73
CA THR A 40 1.96 -3.15 5.34
C THR A 40 1.98 -2.81 3.86
N ILE A 41 2.82 -1.85 3.48
CA ILE A 41 3.17 -1.60 2.08
C ILE A 41 4.61 -2.08 1.87
N LEU A 42 4.77 -3.17 1.14
CA LEU A 42 6.04 -3.77 0.79
C LEU A 42 6.51 -3.20 -0.56
N PHE A 43 7.42 -2.23 -0.52
CA PHE A 43 7.94 -1.51 -1.69
C PHE A 43 9.47 -1.52 -1.76
N HIS A 44 10.04 -1.90 -2.92
CA HIS A 44 11.49 -1.88 -3.12
C HIS A 44 11.93 -0.54 -3.70
N ASP A 45 13.10 -0.08 -3.26
CA ASP A 45 13.82 1.10 -3.73
C ASP A 45 13.95 1.20 -5.26
N ARG A 46 14.19 0.07 -5.95
CA ARG A 46 14.25 0.01 -7.42
C ARG A 46 13.01 0.62 -8.08
N TYR A 47 11.83 0.43 -7.49
CA TYR A 47 10.57 0.95 -8.01
C TYR A 47 10.36 2.44 -7.69
N PHE A 48 11.18 3.03 -6.82
CA PHE A 48 11.20 4.46 -6.54
C PHE A 48 12.15 5.22 -7.48
N SER A 49 12.10 4.91 -8.78
CA SER A 49 12.94 5.52 -9.80
C SER A 49 12.12 6.00 -11.00
N SER A 50 12.72 6.85 -11.84
CA SER A 50 12.09 7.32 -13.09
C SER A 50 11.77 6.18 -14.06
N SER A 51 12.56 5.10 -14.02
CA SER A 51 12.31 3.89 -14.82
C SER A 51 11.02 3.16 -14.45
N PHE A 52 10.45 3.41 -13.26
CA PHE A 52 9.20 2.83 -12.77
C PHE A 52 8.22 3.93 -12.35
N GLN A 53 8.02 4.93 -13.23
CA GLN A 53 7.26 6.14 -12.91
C GLN A 53 5.84 5.84 -12.37
N SER A 54 5.13 4.86 -12.90
CA SER A 54 3.80 4.47 -12.39
C SER A 54 3.86 3.97 -10.94
N CYS A 55 4.83 3.10 -10.62
CA CYS A 55 5.02 2.59 -9.26
C CYS A 55 5.42 3.71 -8.30
N LYS A 56 6.35 4.59 -8.70
CA LYS A 56 6.78 5.74 -7.91
C LYS A 56 5.61 6.68 -7.62
N ASN A 57 4.84 7.06 -8.64
CA ASN A 57 3.69 7.94 -8.50
C ASN A 57 2.60 7.33 -7.60
N TRP A 58 2.35 6.03 -7.75
CA TRP A 58 1.41 5.32 -6.89
C TRP A 58 1.88 5.30 -5.44
N TYR A 59 3.17 5.02 -5.17
CA TYR A 59 3.69 5.01 -3.81
C TYR A 59 3.54 6.38 -3.14
N ILE A 60 3.98 7.46 -3.80
CA ILE A 60 3.85 8.83 -3.29
C ILE A 60 2.39 9.15 -2.97
N TRP A 61 1.50 8.91 -3.96
CA TRP A 61 0.08 9.15 -3.77
C TRP A 61 -0.52 8.32 -2.63
N THR A 62 -0.10 7.07 -2.46
CA THR A 62 -0.63 6.18 -1.43
C THR A 62 -0.23 6.69 -0.05
N ILE A 63 1.01 7.11 0.14
CA ILE A 63 1.47 7.69 1.41
C ILE A 63 0.70 8.98 1.73
N ASP A 64 0.50 9.86 0.75
CA ASP A 64 -0.27 11.09 0.95
C ASP A 64 -1.74 10.81 1.26
N TYR A 65 -2.35 9.85 0.56
CA TYR A 65 -3.71 9.40 0.83
C TYR A 65 -3.87 8.90 2.26
N LEU A 66 -2.96 8.04 2.72
CA LEU A 66 -2.97 7.49 4.09
C LEU A 66 -2.81 8.58 5.14
N LYS A 67 -1.87 9.52 4.96
CA LYS A 67 -1.71 10.67 5.86
C LYS A 67 -2.97 11.51 5.94
N ASN A 68 -3.56 11.85 4.79
CA ASN A 68 -4.77 12.68 4.73
C ASN A 68 -6.02 11.96 5.25
N SER A 69 -6.04 10.63 5.23
CA SER A 69 -7.09 9.81 5.82
C SER A 69 -6.90 9.54 7.32
N GLY A 70 -5.88 10.12 7.96
CA GLY A 70 -5.64 10.00 9.40
C GLY A 70 -5.04 8.67 9.85
N PHE A 71 -4.41 7.92 8.94
CA PHE A 71 -3.67 6.72 9.31
C PHE A 71 -2.39 7.06 10.05
N GLU A 72 -2.10 6.27 11.07
CA GLU A 72 -0.83 6.31 11.79
C GLU A 72 0.21 5.41 11.12
N PHE A 73 1.46 5.84 11.19
CA PHE A 73 2.60 5.07 10.68
C PHE A 73 3.42 4.61 11.87
N THR A 74 3.67 3.30 11.94
CA THR A 74 4.43 2.69 13.02
C THR A 74 5.49 1.77 12.46
N SER A 75 6.43 1.36 13.32
CA SER A 75 7.42 0.36 12.97
C SER A 75 6.84 -1.04 13.15
N TYR A 76 7.38 -2.02 12.42
CA TYR A 76 6.99 -3.43 12.63
C TYR A 76 7.22 -3.88 14.08
N ARG A 77 8.30 -3.38 14.70
CA ARG A 77 8.62 -3.69 16.10
C ARG A 77 7.58 -3.16 17.07
N ASP A 78 7.09 -1.95 16.85
CA ASP A 78 6.12 -1.33 17.75
C ASP A 78 4.70 -1.87 17.50
N ALA A 79 4.35 -2.19 16.24
CA ALA A 79 3.14 -2.94 15.91
C ALA A 79 3.07 -4.29 16.64
N ILE A 80 4.17 -5.06 16.67
CA ILE A 80 4.22 -6.33 17.41
C ILE A 80 3.98 -6.10 18.90
N LYS A 81 4.65 -5.12 19.52
CA LYS A 81 4.44 -4.82 20.94
C LYS A 81 2.99 -4.45 21.26
N GLU A 82 2.33 -3.70 20.38
CA GLU A 82 0.92 -3.33 20.55
C GLU A 82 -0.01 -4.54 20.41
N LEU A 83 0.27 -5.43 19.45
CA LEU A 83 -0.49 -6.67 19.27
C LEU A 83 -0.32 -7.63 20.46
N GLU A 84 0.91 -7.80 20.97
CA GLU A 84 1.22 -8.68 22.10
C GLU A 84 0.68 -8.15 23.43
N LYS A 85 0.61 -6.83 23.63
CA LYS A 85 -0.02 -6.22 24.81
C LYS A 85 -1.53 -6.43 24.88
N GLY A 86 -2.16 -6.72 23.74
CA GLY A 86 -3.60 -6.98 23.64
C GLY A 86 -3.98 -8.46 23.75
N VAL A 87 -3.02 -9.34 24.11
CA VAL A 87 -3.20 -10.78 24.39
C VAL A 87 -3.20 -11.02 25.90
#